data_AF-A0A564UAS1-F1
#
_entry.id   AF-A0A564UAS1-F1
#
_cell.length_a   1.000
_cell.length_b   1.000
_cell.length_c   1.000
_cell.angle_alpha   90.00
_cell.angle_beta   90.00
_cell.angle_gamma   90.00
#
_symmetry.space_group_name_H-M   'P 1'
#
loop_
_entity.id
_entity.type
_entity.pdbx_description
1 polymer ?
#
loop_
_entity_poly.entity_id
_entity_poly.type
_entity_poly.pdbx_seq_one_letter_code
_entity_poly.pdbx_strand_id
1 'polypeptide(L)'
;MTEEDIAALEHPVNYKKRESSMNAWLNIIYKMMVDGCSNELIYFYIKHQESFQDTDSKLAKYIYLIGKNNFPDRDPFNAKTTMEWVLPPEVTVIKRADILKYILTCNPKTKRDPVIEKYIQQIKRIYPVVKKVENMFKEFHSLLMGKEESKLDEYLKKYEKSEIQAFCNGIKKDIIPVKNAISFSISSGFVEGNNNKFKVLKRIVYGRSGLVNLEKKCKLAFMSKSEDFSLSDLL
;
A
#
# COMPACT_ATOMS: atom_id res chain seq x y z
N MET A 1 22.64 -14.56 -36.30
CA MET A 1 21.88 -13.61 -37.11
C MET A 1 22.79 -13.18 -38.23
N THR A 2 22.43 -13.50 -39.46
CA THR A 2 23.18 -13.11 -40.65
C THR A 2 22.91 -11.63 -40.98
N GLU A 3 23.73 -11.01 -41.82
CA GLU A 3 23.51 -9.64 -42.28
C GLU A 3 22.15 -9.49 -42.99
N GLU A 4 21.66 -10.57 -43.60
CA GLU A 4 20.34 -10.66 -44.22
C GLU A 4 19.20 -10.62 -43.19
N ASP A 5 19.37 -11.25 -42.02
CA ASP A 5 18.39 -11.17 -40.92
C ASP A 5 18.26 -9.73 -40.39
N ILE A 6 19.35 -8.95 -40.44
CA ILE A 6 19.38 -7.55 -39.99
C ILE A 6 18.74 -6.64 -41.03
N ALA A 7 19.05 -6.84 -42.32
CA ALA A 7 18.43 -6.10 -43.42
C ALA A 7 16.90 -6.31 -43.50
N ALA A 8 16.42 -7.52 -43.17
CA ALA A 8 14.99 -7.82 -43.15
C ALA A 8 14.20 -7.08 -42.06
N LEU A 9 14.87 -6.53 -41.03
CA LEU A 9 14.24 -5.76 -39.96
C LEU A 9 13.97 -4.29 -40.35
N GLU A 10 14.59 -3.78 -41.42
CA GLU A 10 14.38 -2.40 -41.90
C GLU A 10 13.03 -2.21 -42.61
N HIS A 11 12.36 -3.30 -43.00
CA HIS A 11 11.06 -3.27 -43.64
C HIS A 11 9.96 -3.72 -42.67
N PRO A 12 9.02 -2.83 -42.28
CA PRO A 12 7.93 -3.21 -41.39
C PRO A 12 7.07 -4.29 -42.05
N VAL A 13 7.00 -5.46 -41.41
CA VAL A 13 6.17 -6.57 -41.88
C VAL A 13 4.71 -6.15 -41.88
N ASN A 14 4.09 -6.12 -43.06
CA ASN A 14 2.68 -5.74 -43.21
C ASN A 14 1.78 -6.91 -42.79
N TYR A 15 1.54 -7.02 -41.48
CA TYR A 15 0.64 -8.04 -40.94
C TYR A 15 -0.81 -7.77 -41.37
N LYS A 16 -1.49 -8.79 -41.91
CA LYS A 16 -2.94 -8.72 -42.13
C LYS A 16 -3.63 -8.32 -40.82
N LYS A 17 -4.49 -7.29 -40.89
CA LYS A 17 -5.26 -6.82 -39.74
C LYS A 17 -6.07 -7.99 -39.18
N ARG A 18 -5.80 -8.37 -37.92
CA ARG A 18 -6.53 -9.46 -37.27
C ARG A 18 -8.00 -9.07 -37.15
N GLU A 19 -8.87 -9.97 -37.56
CA GLU A 19 -10.30 -9.80 -37.31
C GLU A 19 -10.58 -9.92 -35.81
N SER A 20 -11.32 -8.96 -35.30
CA SER A 20 -11.82 -8.93 -33.93
C SER A 20 -13.33 -8.80 -34.01
N SER A 21 -14.04 -9.50 -33.13
CA SER A 21 -15.48 -9.32 -32.92
C SER A 21 -15.87 -7.86 -32.60
N MET A 22 -14.91 -7.06 -32.10
CA MET A 22 -15.09 -5.63 -31.88
C MET A 22 -15.08 -4.79 -33.15
N ASN A 23 -14.66 -5.34 -34.30
CA ASN A 23 -14.60 -4.62 -35.57
C ASN A 23 -15.95 -4.04 -35.98
N ALA A 24 -17.06 -4.73 -35.68
CA ALA A 24 -18.42 -4.27 -35.92
C ALA A 24 -18.77 -2.99 -35.12
N TRP A 25 -18.11 -2.77 -33.98
CA TRP A 25 -18.41 -1.69 -33.05
C TRP A 25 -17.48 -0.47 -33.19
N LEU A 26 -16.33 -0.60 -33.88
CA LEU A 26 -15.33 0.48 -33.98
C LEU A 26 -15.91 1.75 -34.60
N ASN A 27 -16.64 1.60 -35.71
CA ASN A 27 -17.23 2.73 -36.42
C ASN A 27 -18.35 3.38 -35.60
N ILE A 28 -19.11 2.58 -34.84
CA ILE A 28 -20.17 3.08 -33.95
C ILE A 28 -19.54 3.91 -32.84
N ILE A 29 -18.54 3.36 -32.13
CA ILE A 29 -17.81 4.07 -31.07
C ILE A 29 -17.22 5.38 -31.61
N TYR A 30 -16.52 5.32 -32.75
CA TYR A 30 -15.88 6.49 -33.33
C TYR A 30 -16.90 7.57 -33.72
N LYS A 31 -17.98 7.21 -34.41
CA LYS A 31 -19.02 8.18 -34.82
C LYS A 31 -19.72 8.80 -33.62
N MET A 32 -20.13 8.01 -32.63
CA MET A 32 -20.73 8.54 -31.41
C MET A 32 -19.77 9.48 -30.67
N MET A 33 -18.45 9.21 -30.71
CA MET A 33 -17.46 10.15 -30.19
C MET A 33 -17.42 11.45 -31.01
N VAL A 34 -17.37 11.38 -32.34
CA VAL A 34 -17.43 12.57 -33.21
C VAL A 34 -18.68 13.40 -32.91
N ASP A 35 -19.82 12.76 -32.67
CA ASP A 35 -21.10 13.40 -32.34
C ASP A 35 -21.16 13.96 -30.91
N GLY A 36 -20.07 13.88 -30.13
CA GLY A 36 -20.01 14.44 -28.79
C GLY A 36 -20.64 13.59 -27.67
N CYS A 37 -21.01 12.33 -27.94
CA CYS A 37 -21.58 11.44 -26.92
C CYS A 37 -20.57 11.15 -25.79
N SER A 38 -21.04 11.07 -24.55
CA SER A 38 -20.18 10.70 -23.42
C SER A 38 -19.71 9.24 -23.53
N ASN A 39 -18.57 8.93 -22.90
CA ASN A 39 -18.04 7.56 -22.93
C ASN A 39 -19.00 6.57 -22.25
N GLU A 40 -19.69 7.02 -21.20
CA GLU A 40 -20.71 6.26 -20.47
C GLU A 40 -21.89 5.92 -21.38
N LEU A 41 -22.38 6.89 -22.15
CA LEU A 41 -23.48 6.69 -23.08
C LEU A 41 -23.10 5.67 -24.15
N ILE A 42 -21.90 5.78 -24.72
CA ILE A 42 -21.39 4.81 -25.72
C ILE A 42 -21.28 3.42 -25.11
N TYR A 43 -20.74 3.32 -23.90
CA TYR A 43 -20.56 2.06 -23.19
C TYR A 43 -21.90 1.37 -22.92
N PHE A 44 -22.87 2.08 -22.34
CA PHE A 44 -24.19 1.49 -22.05
C PHE A 44 -24.99 1.23 -23.32
N TYR A 45 -24.90 2.09 -24.34
CA TYR A 45 -25.59 1.89 -25.61
C TYR A 45 -25.16 0.57 -26.27
N ILE A 46 -23.86 0.33 -26.40
CA ILE A 46 -23.33 -0.88 -27.02
C ILE A 46 -23.57 -2.11 -26.15
N LYS A 47 -23.40 -1.98 -24.83
CA LYS A 47 -23.60 -3.08 -23.87
C LYS A 47 -25.03 -3.65 -23.90
N HIS A 48 -26.03 -2.83 -24.18
CA HIS A 48 -27.44 -3.27 -24.23
C HIS A 48 -27.89 -3.74 -25.62
N GLN A 49 -27.01 -3.75 -26.64
CA GLN A 49 -27.37 -4.29 -27.94
C GLN A 49 -27.40 -5.82 -27.91
N GLU A 50 -28.46 -6.42 -28.44
CA GLU A 50 -28.61 -7.89 -28.52
C GLU A 50 -27.46 -8.57 -29.29
N SER A 51 -26.89 -7.86 -30.26
CA SER A 51 -25.78 -8.32 -31.09
C SER A 51 -24.41 -8.21 -30.42
N PHE A 52 -24.30 -7.56 -29.26
CA PHE A 52 -23.05 -7.45 -28.52
C PHE A 52 -22.85 -8.68 -27.62
N GLN A 53 -21.89 -9.54 -28.00
CA GLN A 53 -21.61 -10.81 -27.30
C GLN A 53 -20.21 -10.85 -26.66
N ASP A 54 -19.51 -9.71 -26.64
CA ASP A 54 -18.17 -9.59 -26.08
C ASP A 54 -18.20 -9.20 -24.59
N THR A 55 -17.04 -9.21 -23.92
CA THR A 55 -16.96 -8.84 -22.50
C THR A 55 -16.94 -7.32 -22.29
N ASP A 56 -17.52 -6.89 -21.15
CA ASP A 56 -17.50 -5.51 -20.68
C ASP A 56 -16.09 -4.90 -20.65
N SER A 57 -15.10 -5.67 -20.18
CA SER A 57 -13.70 -5.26 -20.13
C SER A 57 -13.12 -5.01 -21.53
N LYS A 58 -13.54 -5.80 -22.52
CA LYS A 58 -13.11 -5.63 -23.91
C LYS A 58 -13.73 -4.38 -24.51
N LEU A 59 -15.04 -4.16 -24.34
CA LEU A 59 -15.70 -2.93 -24.77
C LEU A 59 -15.05 -1.67 -24.17
N ALA A 60 -14.85 -1.67 -22.84
CA ALA A 60 -14.21 -0.56 -22.13
C ALA A 60 -12.81 -0.25 -22.65
N LYS A 61 -12.02 -1.28 -22.95
CA LYS A 61 -10.69 -1.13 -23.54
C LYS A 61 -10.74 -0.46 -24.91
N TYR A 62 -11.68 -0.83 -25.77
CA TYR A 62 -11.80 -0.25 -27.11
C TYR A 62 -12.28 1.21 -27.05
N ILE A 63 -13.25 1.54 -26.18
CA ILE A 63 -13.67 2.93 -25.95
C ILE A 63 -12.47 3.76 -25.47
N TYR A 64 -11.71 3.27 -24.47
CA TYR A 64 -10.50 3.95 -23.99
C TYR A 64 -9.45 4.16 -25.10
N LEU A 65 -9.14 3.12 -25.89
CA LEU A 65 -8.11 3.20 -26.93
C LEU A 65 -8.51 4.14 -28.07
N ILE A 66 -9.78 4.09 -28.51
CA ILE A 66 -10.28 4.96 -29.57
C ILE A 66 -10.30 6.41 -29.07
N GLY A 67 -10.81 6.65 -27.85
CA GLY A 67 -10.79 7.96 -27.22
C GLY A 67 -9.38 8.53 -27.13
N LYS A 68 -8.46 7.80 -26.49
CA LYS A 68 -7.08 8.25 -26.27
C LYS A 68 -6.31 8.55 -27.56
N ASN A 69 -6.50 7.75 -28.60
CA ASN A 69 -5.71 7.89 -29.83
C ASN A 69 -6.28 8.92 -30.81
N ASN A 70 -7.58 9.22 -30.76
CA ASN A 70 -8.25 10.06 -31.76
C ASN A 70 -8.88 11.33 -31.18
N PHE A 71 -9.09 11.40 -29.87
CA PHE A 71 -9.77 12.48 -29.17
C PHE A 71 -8.98 12.87 -27.90
N PRO A 72 -7.82 13.54 -28.04
CA PRO A 72 -6.92 13.82 -26.91
C PRO A 72 -7.55 14.72 -25.83
N ASP A 73 -8.54 15.53 -26.20
CA ASP A 73 -9.26 16.44 -25.29
C ASP A 73 -10.39 15.74 -24.51
N ARG A 74 -10.67 14.46 -24.79
CA ARG A 74 -11.66 13.68 -24.05
C ARG A 74 -11.06 13.04 -22.81
N ASP A 75 -11.85 13.02 -21.74
CA ASP A 75 -11.50 12.25 -20.54
C ASP A 75 -11.37 10.74 -20.87
N PRO A 76 -10.32 10.08 -20.36
CA PRO A 76 -10.15 8.65 -20.56
C PRO A 76 -11.29 7.85 -19.92
N PHE A 77 -11.90 6.94 -20.68
CA PHE A 77 -12.98 6.11 -20.15
C PHE A 77 -12.48 5.09 -19.10
N ASN A 78 -13.20 5.02 -17.98
CA ASN A 78 -12.99 4.01 -16.94
C ASN A 78 -14.32 3.35 -16.56
N ALA A 79 -14.55 2.13 -17.04
CA ALA A 79 -15.80 1.41 -16.74
C ALA A 79 -16.06 1.22 -15.23
N LYS A 80 -15.03 1.25 -14.37
CA LYS A 80 -15.21 1.08 -12.92
C LYS A 80 -15.93 2.26 -12.25
N THR A 81 -15.97 3.42 -12.89
CA THR A 81 -16.67 4.60 -12.37
C THR A 81 -18.13 4.67 -12.83
N THR A 82 -18.57 3.73 -13.68
CA THR A 82 -19.94 3.73 -14.23
C THR A 82 -20.98 3.18 -13.25
N MET A 83 -20.54 2.54 -12.16
CA MET A 83 -21.40 1.99 -11.13
C MET A 83 -20.82 2.32 -9.76
N GLU A 84 -21.67 2.76 -8.85
CA GLU A 84 -21.33 2.92 -7.43
C GLU A 84 -22.01 1.82 -6.62
N TRP A 85 -21.22 0.99 -5.95
CA TRP A 85 -21.74 0.02 -5.00
C TRP A 85 -21.99 0.71 -3.67
N VAL A 86 -23.23 1.13 -3.45
CA VAL A 86 -23.65 1.76 -2.19
C VAL A 86 -24.22 0.67 -1.28
N LEU A 87 -23.64 0.55 -0.08
CA LEU A 87 -24.20 -0.31 0.96
C LEU A 87 -25.43 0.39 1.58
N PRO A 88 -26.50 -0.36 1.91
CA PRO A 88 -27.66 0.23 2.55
C PRO A 88 -27.30 0.94 3.87
N PRO A 89 -27.96 2.07 4.21
CA PRO A 89 -27.61 2.89 5.37
C PRO A 89 -27.73 2.15 6.72
N GLU A 90 -28.55 1.11 6.78
CA GLU A 90 -28.70 0.23 7.96
C GLU A 90 -27.51 -0.72 8.18
N VAL A 91 -26.65 -0.91 7.18
CA VAL A 91 -25.52 -1.82 7.27
C VAL A 91 -24.33 -1.12 7.92
N THR A 92 -23.98 -1.55 9.14
CA THR A 92 -22.75 -1.11 9.79
C THR A 92 -21.55 -1.86 9.20
N VAL A 93 -20.64 -1.13 8.56
CA VAL A 93 -19.40 -1.69 8.01
C VAL A 93 -18.27 -1.54 9.01
N ILE A 94 -17.68 -2.66 9.43
CA ILE A 94 -16.47 -2.69 10.25
C ILE A 94 -15.34 -3.26 9.41
N LYS A 95 -14.31 -2.47 9.12
CA LYS A 95 -13.18 -2.95 8.31
C LYS A 95 -12.24 -3.78 9.19
N ARG A 96 -11.56 -4.75 8.56
CA ARG A 96 -10.51 -5.55 9.21
C ARG A 96 -9.45 -4.68 9.91
N ALA A 97 -9.02 -3.60 9.27
CA ALA A 97 -8.03 -2.69 9.83
C ALA A 97 -8.50 -2.04 11.13
N ASP A 98 -9.78 -1.71 11.23
CA ASP A 98 -10.35 -1.08 12.42
C ASP A 98 -10.44 -2.08 13.58
N ILE A 99 -10.78 -3.34 13.29
CA ILE A 99 -10.74 -4.44 14.28
C ILE A 99 -9.31 -4.63 14.79
N LEU A 100 -8.32 -4.70 13.89
CA LEU A 100 -6.91 -4.85 14.27
C LEU A 100 -6.45 -3.67 15.12
N LYS A 101 -6.77 -2.44 14.72
CA LYS A 101 -6.46 -1.24 15.52
C LYS A 101 -7.09 -1.33 16.91
N TYR A 102 -8.34 -1.77 17.01
CA TYR A 102 -9.03 -1.91 18.30
C TYR A 102 -8.34 -2.94 19.21
N ILE A 103 -8.06 -4.16 18.72
CA ILE A 103 -7.51 -5.24 19.55
C ILE A 103 -6.01 -5.06 19.88
N LEU A 104 -5.27 -4.35 19.03
CA LEU A 104 -3.83 -4.10 19.20
C LEU A 104 -3.53 -2.77 19.93
N THR A 105 -4.56 -2.04 20.40
CA THR A 105 -4.36 -0.81 21.18
C THR A 105 -4.35 -1.12 22.68
N CYS A 106 -3.16 -1.05 23.29
CA CYS A 106 -2.97 -1.20 24.74
C CYS A 106 -3.03 0.12 25.52
N ASN A 107 -2.82 1.27 24.88
CA ASN A 107 -2.78 2.56 25.56
C ASN A 107 -4.18 2.96 26.06
N PRO A 108 -4.39 3.13 27.38
CA PRO A 108 -5.69 3.48 27.95
C PRO A 108 -6.16 4.89 27.59
N LYS A 109 -5.25 5.79 27.18
CA LYS A 109 -5.60 7.15 26.75
C LYS A 109 -6.17 7.21 25.34
N THR A 110 -6.02 6.15 24.55
CA THR A 110 -6.49 6.13 23.17
C THR A 110 -8.00 5.88 23.14
N LYS A 111 -8.76 6.85 22.63
CA LYS A 111 -10.21 6.70 22.44
C LYS A 111 -10.48 5.54 21.49
N ARG A 112 -11.24 4.55 21.96
CA ARG A 112 -11.67 3.41 21.16
C ARG A 112 -12.90 3.77 20.34
N ASP A 113 -13.05 3.05 19.23
CA ASP A 113 -14.21 3.20 18.36
C ASP A 113 -15.45 2.58 19.05
N PRO A 114 -16.49 3.39 19.34
CA PRO A 114 -17.68 2.93 20.06
C PRO A 114 -18.51 1.92 19.24
N VAL A 115 -18.46 1.99 17.91
CA VAL A 115 -19.17 1.07 17.03
C VAL A 115 -18.54 -0.32 17.16
N ILE A 116 -17.22 -0.40 17.12
CA ILE A 116 -16.49 -1.68 17.26
C ILE A 116 -16.70 -2.24 18.65
N GLU A 117 -16.65 -1.41 19.69
CA GLU A 117 -16.86 -1.82 21.07
C GLU A 117 -18.22 -2.49 21.28
N LYS A 118 -19.27 -1.99 20.65
CA LYS A 118 -20.61 -2.60 20.67
C LYS A 118 -20.60 -4.03 20.12
N TYR A 119 -19.86 -4.29 19.03
CA TYR A 119 -19.90 -5.57 18.32
C TYR A 119 -18.72 -6.50 18.62
N ILE A 120 -17.70 -6.07 19.35
CA ILE A 120 -16.44 -6.83 19.51
C ILE A 120 -16.65 -8.21 20.15
N GLN A 121 -17.57 -8.33 21.11
CA GLN A 121 -17.86 -9.62 21.74
C GLN A 121 -18.52 -10.59 20.76
N GLN A 122 -19.45 -10.10 19.93
CA GLN A 122 -20.06 -10.89 18.87
C GLN A 122 -19.03 -11.30 17.83
N ILE A 123 -18.16 -10.37 17.41
CA ILE A 123 -17.06 -10.65 16.47
C ILE A 123 -16.14 -11.73 17.02
N LYS A 124 -15.74 -11.66 18.30
CA LYS A 124 -14.89 -12.67 18.94
C LYS A 124 -15.57 -14.04 19.04
N ARG A 125 -16.89 -14.07 19.19
CA ARG A 125 -17.67 -15.32 19.22
C ARG A 125 -17.74 -15.97 17.84
N ILE A 126 -18.00 -15.19 16.80
CA ILE A 126 -18.10 -15.68 15.41
C ILE A 126 -16.70 -16.02 14.86
N TYR A 127 -15.69 -15.22 15.21
CA TYR A 127 -14.32 -15.34 14.76
C TYR A 127 -13.35 -15.48 15.95
N PRO A 128 -13.20 -16.70 16.51
CA PRO A 128 -12.31 -16.95 17.65
C PRO A 128 -10.84 -16.53 17.41
N VAL A 129 -10.41 -16.48 16.15
CA VAL A 129 -9.08 -15.98 15.75
C VAL A 129 -8.81 -14.56 16.26
N VAL A 130 -9.82 -13.69 16.34
CA VAL A 130 -9.68 -12.31 16.83
C VAL A 130 -9.25 -12.31 18.29
N LYS A 131 -9.86 -13.17 19.12
CA LYS A 131 -9.49 -13.34 20.54
C LYS A 131 -8.09 -13.93 20.67
N LYS A 132 -7.73 -14.90 19.82
CA LYS A 132 -6.40 -15.52 19.80
C LYS A 132 -5.31 -14.46 19.53
N VAL A 133 -5.49 -13.63 18.50
CA VAL A 133 -4.55 -12.56 18.13
C VAL A 133 -4.45 -11.50 19.23
N GLU A 134 -5.58 -11.07 19.79
CA GLU A 134 -5.59 -10.10 20.90
C GLU A 134 -4.81 -10.63 22.11
N ASN A 135 -5.01 -11.90 22.47
CA ASN A 135 -4.31 -12.51 23.60
C ASN A 135 -2.79 -12.61 23.34
N MET A 136 -2.37 -13.09 22.16
CA MET A 136 -0.95 -13.12 21.77
C MET A 136 -0.30 -11.74 21.92
N PHE A 137 -0.96 -10.71 21.38
CA PHE A 137 -0.44 -9.35 21.43
C PHE A 137 -0.37 -8.80 22.84
N LYS A 138 -1.42 -8.96 23.65
CA LYS A 138 -1.45 -8.47 25.03
C LYS A 138 -0.44 -9.17 25.93
N GLU A 139 -0.26 -10.48 25.75
CA GLU A 139 0.77 -11.25 26.46
C GLU A 139 2.17 -10.71 26.13
N PHE A 140 2.47 -10.53 24.84
CA PHE A 140 3.76 -9.99 24.41
C PHE A 140 4.00 -8.54 24.88
N HIS A 141 2.99 -7.68 24.77
CA HIS A 141 3.08 -6.30 25.25
C HIS A 141 3.32 -6.25 26.78
N SER A 142 2.62 -7.07 27.55
CA SER A 142 2.80 -7.12 29.01
C SER A 142 4.17 -7.64 29.42
N LEU A 143 4.72 -8.57 28.64
CA LEU A 143 6.08 -9.07 28.78
C LEU A 143 7.10 -7.96 28.50
N LEU A 144 6.97 -7.23 27.39
CA LEU A 144 7.87 -6.14 27.03
C LEU A 144 7.84 -4.98 28.03
N MET A 145 6.67 -4.67 28.57
CA MET A 145 6.51 -3.61 29.59
C MET A 145 6.80 -4.11 31.01
N GLY A 146 7.08 -5.39 31.17
CA GLY A 146 7.50 -6.01 32.42
C GLY A 146 8.98 -5.76 32.69
N LYS A 147 9.51 -6.39 33.76
CA LYS A 147 10.93 -6.36 34.11
C LYS A 147 11.58 -7.75 34.14
N GLU A 148 10.81 -8.77 33.77
CA GLU A 148 11.17 -10.17 33.97
C GLU A 148 11.42 -10.84 32.62
N GLU A 149 12.70 -10.93 32.25
CA GLU A 149 13.13 -11.47 30.96
C GLU A 149 12.91 -12.98 30.79
N SER A 150 12.80 -13.74 31.88
CA SER A 150 12.56 -15.20 31.85
C SER A 150 11.23 -15.56 31.20
N LYS A 151 10.21 -14.69 31.33
CA LYS A 151 8.90 -14.86 30.70
C LYS A 151 8.94 -14.84 29.19
N LEU A 152 9.99 -14.25 28.59
CA LEU A 152 10.17 -14.26 27.14
C LEU A 152 10.36 -15.68 26.60
N ASP A 153 11.13 -16.51 27.30
CA ASP A 153 11.40 -17.87 26.87
C ASP A 153 10.11 -18.73 26.93
N GLU A 154 9.26 -18.50 27.93
CA GLU A 154 7.94 -19.14 28.04
C GLU A 154 7.01 -18.73 26.89
N TYR A 155 6.94 -17.44 26.58
CA TYR A 155 6.15 -16.92 25.47
C TYR A 155 6.60 -17.53 24.13
N LEU A 156 7.92 -17.56 23.88
CA LEU A 156 8.47 -18.11 22.66
C LEU A 156 8.18 -19.61 22.52
N LYS A 157 8.28 -20.39 23.61
CA LYS A 157 7.90 -21.81 23.61
C LYS A 157 6.41 -22.01 23.33
N LYS A 158 5.55 -21.19 23.95
CA LYS A 158 4.08 -21.28 23.79
C LYS A 158 3.64 -21.03 22.34
N TYR A 159 4.28 -20.11 21.64
CA TYR A 159 3.86 -19.67 20.30
C TYR A 159 4.76 -20.13 19.15
N GLU A 160 5.79 -20.94 19.42
CA GLU A 160 6.74 -21.41 18.41
C GLU A 160 6.08 -22.13 17.22
N LYS A 161 5.01 -22.88 17.46
CA LYS A 161 4.27 -23.63 16.42
C LYS A 161 2.98 -22.94 15.98
N SER A 162 2.81 -21.67 16.32
CA SER A 162 1.63 -20.88 15.98
C SER A 162 1.83 -20.09 14.68
N GLU A 163 0.81 -19.33 14.30
CA GLU A 163 0.80 -18.45 13.11
C GLU A 163 1.86 -17.33 13.18
N ILE A 164 2.45 -17.09 14.36
CA ILE A 164 3.53 -16.12 14.57
C ILE A 164 4.92 -16.78 14.66
N GLN A 165 5.09 -18.02 14.20
CA GLN A 165 6.37 -18.73 14.21
C GLN A 165 7.52 -17.89 13.62
N ALA A 166 7.30 -17.22 12.48
CA ALA A 166 8.32 -16.37 11.86
C ALA A 166 8.76 -15.22 12.79
N PHE A 167 7.83 -14.64 13.54
CA PHE A 167 8.11 -13.62 14.55
C PHE A 167 8.91 -14.21 15.72
N CYS A 168 8.49 -15.36 16.27
CA CYS A 168 9.23 -16.05 17.32
C CYS A 168 10.67 -16.39 16.90
N ASN A 169 10.85 -16.87 15.67
CA ASN A 169 12.18 -17.16 15.11
C ASN A 169 13.04 -15.91 14.96
N GLY A 170 12.44 -14.78 14.58
CA GLY A 170 13.12 -13.48 14.55
C GLY A 170 13.64 -13.08 15.93
N ILE A 171 12.77 -13.14 16.94
CA ILE A 171 13.15 -12.82 18.33
C ILE A 171 14.24 -13.76 18.86
N LYS A 172 14.19 -15.06 18.52
CA LYS A 172 15.22 -16.03 18.93
C LYS A 172 16.61 -15.68 18.39
N LYS A 173 16.72 -15.10 17.19
CA LYS A 173 18.01 -14.67 16.62
C LYS A 173 18.61 -13.51 17.40
N ASP A 174 17.77 -12.58 17.86
CA ASP A 174 18.17 -11.37 18.57
C ASP A 174 17.79 -11.42 20.06
N ILE A 175 17.84 -12.61 20.67
CA ILE A 175 17.30 -12.84 22.02
C ILE A 175 17.98 -11.98 23.08
N ILE A 176 19.29 -11.77 22.97
CA ILE A 176 20.09 -10.97 23.92
C ILE A 176 19.63 -9.50 23.89
N PRO A 177 19.61 -8.80 22.73
CA PRO A 177 19.03 -7.46 22.64
C PRO A 177 17.60 -7.34 23.17
N VAL A 178 16.74 -8.31 22.89
CA VAL A 178 15.33 -8.26 23.34
C VAL A 178 15.22 -8.42 24.85
N LYS A 179 15.99 -9.32 25.46
CA LYS A 179 16.07 -9.46 26.93
C LYS A 179 16.59 -8.17 27.58
N ASN A 180 17.64 -7.58 27.01
CA ASN A 180 18.15 -6.29 27.45
C ASN A 180 17.08 -5.18 27.38
N ALA A 181 16.26 -5.15 26.33
CA ALA A 181 15.18 -4.17 26.21
C ALA A 181 14.08 -4.30 27.29
N ILE A 182 13.92 -5.49 27.89
CA ILE A 182 13.00 -5.73 29.01
C ILE A 182 13.67 -5.37 30.34
N SER A 183 14.94 -5.75 30.50
CA SER A 183 15.67 -5.62 31.76
C SER A 183 16.16 -4.19 32.02
N PHE A 184 16.43 -3.41 30.98
CA PHE A 184 16.92 -2.03 31.09
C PHE A 184 15.86 -1.00 30.74
N SER A 185 15.88 0.15 31.42
CA SER A 185 15.02 1.31 31.10
C SER A 185 15.56 2.18 29.95
N ILE A 186 16.61 1.72 29.27
CA ILE A 186 17.28 2.48 28.21
C ILE A 186 16.39 2.46 26.96
N SER A 187 16.00 3.64 26.50
CA SER A 187 15.22 3.80 25.27
C SER A 187 16.13 4.07 24.07
N SER A 188 15.89 3.37 22.96
CA SER A 188 16.47 3.69 21.65
C SER A 188 15.88 4.96 21.03
N GLY A 189 14.91 5.62 21.67
CA GLY A 189 14.17 6.76 21.13
C GLY A 189 15.07 7.93 20.71
N PHE A 190 16.17 8.17 21.43
CA PHE A 190 17.16 9.18 21.03
C PHE A 190 17.83 8.82 19.69
N VAL A 191 18.28 7.57 19.56
CA VAL A 191 18.92 7.06 18.35
C VAL A 191 17.92 7.05 17.18
N GLU A 192 16.70 6.60 17.42
CA GLU A 192 15.65 6.56 16.40
C GLU A 192 15.21 7.96 15.95
N GLY A 193 15.13 8.92 16.88
CA GLY A 193 14.90 10.33 16.57
C GLY A 193 15.97 10.90 15.63
N ASN A 194 17.25 10.63 15.92
CA ASN A 194 18.36 11.05 15.06
C ASN A 194 18.32 10.36 13.68
N ASN A 195 18.01 9.06 13.63
CA ASN A 195 17.84 8.33 12.38
C ASN A 195 16.71 8.91 11.53
N ASN A 196 15.58 9.27 12.14
CA ASN A 196 14.46 9.90 11.44
C ASN A 196 14.83 11.29 10.92
N LYS A 197 15.49 12.11 11.74
CA LYS A 197 16.01 13.42 11.32
C LYS A 197 16.94 13.31 10.12
N PHE A 198 17.87 12.35 10.13
CA PHE A 198 18.78 12.11 9.01
C PHE A 198 18.03 11.68 7.73
N LYS A 199 17.08 10.73 7.85
CA LYS A 199 16.28 10.28 6.71
C LYS A 199 15.50 11.43 6.07
N VAL A 200 14.97 12.36 6.84
CA VAL A 200 14.28 13.56 6.32
C VAL A 200 15.26 14.44 5.53
N LEU A 201 16.42 14.75 6.09
CA LEU A 201 17.46 15.54 5.41
C LEU A 201 17.90 14.89 4.09
N LYS A 202 18.13 13.57 4.11
CA LYS A 202 18.49 12.80 2.90
C LYS A 202 17.42 12.92 1.81
N ARG A 203 16.13 12.78 2.15
CA ARG A 203 15.03 12.89 1.17
C ARG A 203 14.93 14.30 0.54
N ILE A 204 15.23 15.34 1.30
CA ILE A 204 15.16 16.73 0.82
C ILE A 204 16.35 17.08 -0.07
N VAL A 205 17.56 16.66 0.31
CA VAL A 205 18.80 17.22 -0.23
C VAL A 205 19.50 16.28 -1.20
N TYR A 206 19.53 14.97 -0.94
CA TYR A 206 20.40 14.06 -1.66
C TYR A 206 20.05 13.95 -3.15
N GLY A 207 18.75 13.82 -3.48
CA GLY A 207 18.29 13.70 -4.87
C GLY A 207 18.40 14.98 -5.70
N ARG A 208 18.65 16.13 -5.07
CA ARG A 208 18.72 17.45 -5.75
C ARG A 208 20.13 18.04 -5.78
N SER A 209 20.98 17.69 -4.80
CA SER A 209 22.18 18.48 -4.49
C SER A 209 23.43 17.66 -4.24
N GLY A 210 23.36 16.33 -4.37
CA GLY A 210 24.50 15.42 -4.23
C GLY A 210 24.99 15.23 -2.79
N LEU A 211 26.09 14.48 -2.64
CA LEU A 211 26.62 14.07 -1.33
C LEU A 211 27.21 15.23 -0.52
N VAL A 212 27.91 16.15 -1.19
CA VAL A 212 28.55 17.31 -0.55
C VAL A 212 27.53 18.19 0.18
N ASN A 213 26.40 18.48 -0.45
CA ASN A 213 25.35 19.29 0.17
C ASN A 213 24.58 18.52 1.25
N LEU A 214 24.45 17.20 1.12
CA LEU A 214 23.90 16.38 2.19
C LEU A 214 24.78 16.43 3.44
N GLU A 215 26.09 16.32 3.28
CA GLU A 215 27.05 16.41 4.39
C GLU A 215 26.95 17.76 5.09
N LYS A 216 26.99 18.87 4.34
CA LYS A 216 26.87 20.23 4.89
C LYS A 216 25.56 20.41 5.68
N LYS A 217 24.43 19.96 5.13
CA LYS A 217 23.12 20.01 5.80
C LYS A 217 23.07 19.12 7.05
N CYS A 218 23.70 17.95 7.02
CA CYS A 218 23.78 17.07 8.18
C CYS A 218 24.65 17.68 9.29
N LYS A 219 25.84 18.20 8.97
CA LYS A 219 26.70 18.92 9.92
C LYS A 219 25.94 20.06 10.58
N LEU A 220 25.27 20.92 9.81
CA LEU A 220 24.42 21.97 10.36
C LEU A 220 23.31 21.42 11.29
N ALA A 221 22.63 20.35 10.89
CA ALA A 221 21.49 19.83 11.64
C ALA A 221 21.87 19.07 12.91
N PHE A 222 23.03 18.42 12.95
CA PHE A 222 23.46 17.57 14.07
C PHE A 222 24.54 18.23 14.94
N MET A 223 25.35 19.12 14.39
CA MET A 223 26.49 19.75 15.08
C MET A 223 26.28 21.24 15.39
N SER A 224 25.17 21.87 14.98
CA SER A 224 24.91 23.29 15.31
C SER A 224 24.90 23.63 16.80
N LYS A 225 24.84 22.63 17.68
CA LYS A 225 24.86 22.79 19.14
C LYS A 225 26.18 22.35 19.79
N SER A 226 27.15 21.84 19.03
CA SER A 226 28.47 21.51 19.58
C SER A 226 29.32 22.78 19.66
N GLU A 227 30.05 22.94 20.76
CA GLU A 227 30.90 24.11 21.01
C GLU A 227 32.00 24.27 19.93
N ASP A 228 32.42 23.18 19.30
CA ASP A 228 33.47 23.14 18.29
C ASP A 228 33.00 23.38 16.85
N PHE A 229 31.70 23.67 16.62
CA PHE A 229 31.16 23.82 15.27
C PHE A 229 31.10 25.29 14.82
N SER A 230 31.81 25.62 13.74
CA SER A 230 31.73 26.93 13.09
C SER A 230 30.94 26.85 11.78
N LEU A 231 30.15 27.89 11.48
CA LEU A 231 29.50 28.01 10.18
C LEU A 231 30.51 28.08 9.02
N SER A 232 31.73 28.53 9.30
CA SER A 232 32.84 28.54 8.34
C SER A 232 33.23 27.14 7.86
N ASP A 233 32.97 26.10 8.66
CA ASP A 233 33.26 24.70 8.31
C ASP A 233 32.32 24.14 7.23
N LEU A 234 31.30 24.91 6.85
CA LEU A 234 30.34 24.59 5.79
C LEU A 234 30.62 25.31 4.45
N LEU A 235 31.59 26.21 4.40
CA LEU A 235 32.01 26.89 3.16
C LEU A 235 32.83 25.92 2.30
#